data_AF-A0A0F8WHY9-F1
#
_entry.id   AF-A0A0F8WHY9-F1
#
_cell.length_a   1.000
_cell.length_b   1.000
_cell.length_c   1.000
_cell.angle_alpha   90.00
_cell.angle_beta   90.00
_cell.angle_gamma   90.00
#
_symmetry.space_group_name_H-M   'P 1'
#
loop_
_entity.id
_entity.type
_entity.pdbx_description
1 polymer ?
#
loop_
_entity_poly.entity_id
_entity_poly.type
_entity_poly.pdbx_seq_one_letter_code
_entity_poly.pdbx_strand_id
1 'polypeptide(L)' 'MSTTWNSMPIVQCPHCGKEQQLDDYYDLDVGDSRECQYCEKEMHIVNRDTTINIELATVLEEREQK' A
#
# COMPACT_ATOMS: atom_id res chain seq x y z
N MET A 1 -5.27 11.91 -1.47
CA MET A 1 -5.74 10.78 -2.30
C MET A 1 -4.54 9.87 -2.50
N SER A 2 -4.57 8.64 -2.01
CA SER A 2 -3.53 7.65 -2.27
C SER A 2 -3.60 7.25 -3.75
N THR A 3 -2.55 7.53 -4.51
CA THR A 3 -2.42 7.07 -5.89
C THR A 3 -1.90 5.63 -5.87
N THR A 4 -2.50 4.77 -6.69
CA THR A 4 -2.09 3.36 -6.83
C THR A 4 -1.97 3.01 -8.31
N TRP A 5 -1.01 2.16 -8.66
CA TRP A 5 -0.90 1.55 -9.98
C TRP A 5 -0.86 0.03 -9.84
N ASN A 6 -1.70 -0.69 -10.58
CA ASN A 6 -1.90 -2.14 -10.40
C ASN A 6 -2.10 -2.53 -8.93
N SER A 7 -2.89 -1.75 -8.19
CA SER A 7 -3.16 -1.92 -6.75
C SER A 7 -1.96 -1.78 -5.81
N MET A 8 -0.77 -1.43 -6.32
CA MET A 8 0.40 -1.11 -5.49
C MET A 8 0.45 0.39 -5.20
N PRO A 9 0.87 0.81 -3.99
CA PRO A 9 1.00 2.21 -3.63
C PRO A 9 2.02 2.95 -4.50
N ILE A 10 1.70 4.19 -4.85
CA ILE A 10 2.65 5.14 -5.42
C ILE A 10 2.96 6.20 -4.38
N VAL A 11 4.24 6.54 -4.25
CA VAL A 11 4.71 7.65 -3.41
C VAL A 11 5.56 8.62 -4.19
N GLN A 12 5.51 9.89 -3.80
CA GLN A 12 6.33 10.94 -4.37
C GLN A 12 7.60 11.13 -3.54
N CYS A 13 8.77 11.19 -4.19
CA CYS A 13 10.02 11.52 -3.51
C CYS A 13 10.01 13.00 -3.06
N PRO A 14 10.25 13.30 -1.77
CA PRO A 14 10.26 14.67 -1.28
C PRO A 14 11.47 15.49 -1.80
N HIS A 15 12.52 14.83 -2.29
CA HIS A 15 13.73 15.50 -2.78
C HIS A 15 13.66 15.89 -4.26
N CYS A 16 13.08 15.04 -5.12
CA CYS A 16 13.08 15.24 -6.57
C CYS A 16 11.69 15.32 -7.19
N GLY A 17 10.62 15.06 -6.42
CA GLY A 17 9.24 15.16 -6.86
C GLY A 17 8.78 14.04 -7.80
N LYS A 18 9.64 13.07 -8.14
CA LYS A 18 9.26 11.93 -8.98
C LYS A 18 8.45 10.90 -8.19
N GLU A 19 7.48 10.31 -8.87
CA GLU A 19 6.66 9.22 -8.35
C GLU A 19 7.39 7.89 -8.52
N GLN A 20 7.27 7.02 -7.52
CA GLN A 20 7.80 5.67 -7.54
C GLN A 20 6.80 4.71 -6.90
N GLN A 21 6.74 3.50 -7.44
CA GLN A 21 5.93 2.43 -6.88
C GLN A 21 6.61 1.85 -5.64
N LEU A 22 5.81 1.47 -4.65
CA LEU A 22 6.24 0.68 -3.50
C LEU A 22 5.79 -0.76 -3.72
N ASP A 23 6.69 -1.61 -4.19
CA ASP A 23 6.47 -3.05 -4.37
C ASP A 23 6.62 -3.82 -3.05
N ASP A 24 7.44 -3.31 -2.14
CA ASP A 24 7.75 -3.83 -0.80
C ASP A 24 6.85 -3.26 0.31
N TYR A 25 5.73 -2.63 -0.04
CA TYR A 25 4.94 -1.79 0.89
C TYR A 25 4.36 -2.51 2.12
N TYR A 26 4.28 -3.85 2.10
CA TYR A 26 3.79 -4.64 3.22
C TYR A 26 4.81 -4.74 4.36
N ASP A 27 6.10 -4.60 4.04
CA ASP A 27 7.23 -4.75 4.97
C ASP A 27 7.73 -3.40 5.53
N LEU A 28 7.11 -2.30 5.13
CA LEU A 28 7.50 -0.95 5.54
C LEU A 28 6.88 -0.56 6.88
N ASP A 29 7.70 -0.04 7.79
CA ASP A 29 7.28 0.51 9.08
C ASP A 29 7.79 1.93 9.34
N VAL A 30 7.16 2.60 10.32
CA VAL A 30 7.59 3.93 10.76
C VAL A 30 8.97 3.85 11.39
N GLY A 31 9.88 4.69 10.91
CA GLY A 31 11.29 4.68 11.30
C GLY A 31 12.21 4.06 10.25
N ASP A 32 11.67 3.30 9.30
CA ASP A 32 12.44 2.78 8.17
C ASP A 32 12.86 3.91 7.23
N SER A 33 13.91 3.63 6.46
CA SER A 33 14.38 4.49 5.38
C SER A 33 14.58 3.71 4.09
N ARG A 34 14.47 4.42 2.97
CA ARG A 34 14.73 3.88 1.63
C ARG A 34 15.28 4.95 0.70
N GLU A 35 16.04 4.54 -0.30
CA GLU A 35 16.57 5.47 -1.31
C GLU A 35 15.58 5.70 -2.45
N CYS A 36 15.54 6.93 -2.97
CA CYS A 36 14.80 7.21 -4.18
C CYS A 36 15.51 6.65 -5.41
N GLN A 37 14.81 5.83 -6.20
CA GLN A 37 15.35 5.21 -7.43
C GLN A 37 15.81 6.21 -8.52
N TYR A 38 15.51 7.50 -8.38
CA TYR A 38 15.85 8.52 -9.38
C TYR A 38 16.91 9.52 -8.92
N CYS A 39 17.02 9.77 -7.62
CA CYS A 39 17.93 10.78 -7.10
C CYS A 39 18.81 10.28 -5.95
N GLU A 40 18.71 9.01 -5.59
CA GLU A 40 19.57 8.29 -4.64
C GLU A 40 19.61 8.90 -3.24
N LYS A 41 18.65 9.78 -2.93
CA LYS A 41 18.51 10.38 -1.60
C LYS A 41 17.61 9.54 -0.73
N GLU A 42 17.99 9.46 0.54
CA GLU A 42 17.25 8.75 1.57
C GLU A 42 15.91 9.43 1.89
N MET A 43 14.88 8.62 2.04
CA MET A 43 13.51 8.99 2.38
C MET A 43 13.10 8.18 3.62
N HIS A 44 12.57 8.86 4.64
CA HIS A 44 12.13 8.22 5.87
C HIS A 44 10.62 8.07 5.92
N ILE A 45 10.16 6.94 6.43
CA ILE A 45 8.74 6.69 6.68
C ILE A 45 8.39 7.27 8.04
N VAL A 46 7.63 8.37 8.04
CA VAL A 46 7.26 9.10 9.26
C VAL A 46 5.84 8.79 9.76
N ASN A 47 5.02 8.17 8.92
CA ASN A 47 3.65 7.76 9.26
C ASN A 47 3.22 6.56 8.41
N ARG A 48 2.39 5.69 8.98
CA ARG A 48 1.79 4.53 8.33
C ARG A 48 0.34 4.38 8.81
N ASP A 49 -0.61 4.53 7.90
CA ASP A 49 -2.03 4.32 8.15
C ASP A 49 -2.57 3.20 7.25
N THR A 50 -3.39 2.30 7.80
CA THR A 50 -4.03 1.21 7.05
C THR A 50 -5.54 1.31 7.17
N THR A 51 -6.25 1.35 6.03
CA THR A 51 -7.72 1.28 5.99
C THR A 51 -8.14 -0.09 5.47
N ILE A 52 -8.92 -0.82 6.27
CA ILE A 52 -9.45 -2.15 5.91
C ILE A 52 -10.96 -2.03 5.70
N ASN A 53 -11.43 -2.42 4.53
CA ASN A 53 -12.86 -2.55 4.22
C ASN A 53 -13.21 -4.04 4.11
N ILE A 54 -14.17 -4.51 4.91
CA ILE A 54 -14.58 -5.92 4.95
C ILE A 54 -16.08 -6.01 4.66
N GLU A 55 -16.45 -6.84 3.69
CA GLU A 55 -17.83 -7.24 3.43
C GLU A 55 -17.97 -8.75 3.71
N LEU A 56 -18.95 -9.11 4.54
CA LEU A 56 -19.22 -10.50 4.92
C LEU A 56 -20.56 -10.94 4.35
N ALA A 57 -20.64 -12.19 3.89
CA ALA A 57 -21.88 -12.80 3.40
C ALA A 57 -22.13 -14.18 4.04
N THR A 58 -23.39 -14.59 4.11
CA THR A 58 -23.80 -15.90 4.62
C THR A 58 -23.75 -16.97 3.52
N VAL A 59 -23.44 -18.20 3.89
CA VAL A 59 -23.55 -19.36 2.99
C VAL A 59 -25.03 -19.65 2.74
N LEU A 60 -25.43 -19.79 1.48
CA LEU A 60 -26.76 -20.34 1.15
C LEU A 60 -26.70 -21.86 1.39
N GLU A 61 -27.29 -22.32 2.49
CA GLU A 61 -27.53 -23.75 2.69
C GLU A 61 -28.62 -24.19 1.70
N GLU A 62 -28.20 -24.86 0.61
CA GLU A 62 -29.12 -25.56 -0.27
C GLU A 62 -29.84 -26.63 0.54
N ARG A 63 -31.11 -26.41 0.86
CA ARG A 63 -31.98 -27.42 1.47
C ARG A 63 -32.12 -28.58 0.49
N GLU A 64 -31.55 -29.72 0.83
CA GLU A 64 -31.83 -31.01 0.19
C GLU A 64 -33.37 -31.21 0.13
N GLN A 65 -33.95 -31.18 -1.06
CA GLN A 65 -35.32 -31.61 -1.28
C GLN A 65 -35.34 -33.15 -1.27
N LYS A 66 -36.00 -33.67 -0.23
CA LYS A 66 -36.40 -35.07 -0.04
C LYS A 66 -37.14 -35.67 -1.24
#